data_AF-A0A7C5DRG1-F1
#
_entry.id   AF-A0A7C5DRG1-F1
#
_cell.length_a   1.000
_cell.length_b   1.000
_cell.length_c   1.000
_cell.angle_alpha   90.00
_cell.angle_beta   90.00
_cell.angle_gamma   90.00
#
_symmetry.space_group_name_H-M   'P 1'
#
loop_
_entity.id
_entity.type
_entity.pdbx_description
1 polymer ?
#
loop_
_entity_poly.entity_id
_entity_poly.type
_entity_poly.pdbx_seq_one_letter_code
_entity_poly.pdbx_strand_id
1 'polypeptide(L)'
;LVAHSKENRENPCFLCSRLRRKRLFEIADELNCTKLALGHHKDDIIETLFMNMCYAGEISTMKPSQSFFEGRFTVIRPLAYADEDSIKRFAHAMDFPEFANPCPTSRVSKRQAVKSMLEKLYRSNKKIKGNIFRSMSHVRSSYMLKPEIRNSKS
;
A
#
# COMPACT_ATOMS: atom_id res chain seq x y z
N LEU A 1 20.84 3.20 -10.02
CA LEU A 1 19.66 2.52 -9.42
C LEU A 1 19.24 1.36 -10.33
N VAL A 2 19.64 0.12 -9.99
CA VAL A 2 19.38 -1.10 -10.79
C VAL A 2 17.90 -1.27 -11.14
N ALA A 3 16.99 -0.84 -10.27
CA ALA A 3 15.56 -0.92 -10.51
C ALA A 3 15.06 -0.11 -11.73
N HIS A 4 15.76 0.97 -12.11
CA HIS A 4 15.43 1.82 -13.26
C HIS A 4 16.45 1.67 -14.41
N SER A 5 17.20 0.57 -14.46
CA SER A 5 18.16 0.31 -15.54
C SER A 5 17.47 -0.08 -16.86
N LYS A 6 18.22 -0.02 -17.97
CA LYS A 6 17.74 -0.46 -19.29
C LYS A 6 17.41 -1.96 -19.35
N GLU A 7 17.89 -2.78 -18.39
CA GLU A 7 17.62 -4.22 -18.32
C GLU A 7 16.27 -4.55 -17.66
N ASN A 8 15.70 -3.65 -16.84
CA ASN A 8 14.44 -3.89 -16.12
C ASN A 8 13.30 -2.99 -16.65
N ARG A 9 12.90 -3.20 -17.92
CA ARG A 9 11.93 -2.34 -18.62
C ARG A 9 10.48 -2.53 -18.21
N GLU A 10 10.06 -3.73 -17.79
CA GLU A 10 8.63 -4.03 -17.64
C GLU A 10 8.03 -3.61 -16.30
N ASN A 11 8.79 -3.65 -15.19
CA ASN A 11 8.24 -3.27 -13.88
C ASN A 11 9.28 -2.68 -12.90
N PRO A 12 9.89 -1.52 -13.23
CA PRO A 12 10.90 -0.87 -12.41
C PRO A 12 10.42 -0.51 -11.00
N CYS A 13 9.17 -0.08 -10.86
CA CYS A 13 8.58 0.30 -9.59
C CYS A 13 8.36 -0.90 -8.64
N PHE A 14 7.94 -2.06 -9.17
CA PHE A 14 7.78 -3.26 -8.37
C PHE A 14 9.13 -3.75 -7.81
N LEU A 15 10.16 -3.82 -8.66
CA LEU A 15 11.49 -4.21 -8.22
C LEU A 15 12.05 -3.22 -7.18
N CYS A 16 11.90 -1.92 -7.42
CA CYS A 16 12.31 -0.88 -6.47
C CYS A 16 11.64 -1.05 -5.11
N SER A 17 10.31 -1.23 -5.07
CA SER A 17 9.56 -1.45 -3.83
C SER A 17 10.04 -2.68 -3.07
N ARG A 18 10.29 -3.80 -3.78
CA ARG A 18 10.80 -5.04 -3.19
C ARG A 18 12.20 -4.87 -2.60
N LEU A 19 13.11 -4.23 -3.34
CA LEU A 19 14.48 -3.97 -2.87
C LEU A 19 14.50 -3.02 -1.67
N ARG A 20 13.69 -1.95 -1.69
CA ARG A 20 13.56 -1.03 -0.55
C ARG A 20 13.08 -1.76 0.70
N ARG A 21 12.05 -2.61 0.58
CA ARG A 21 11.55 -3.39 1.71
C ARG A 21 12.60 -4.38 2.24
N LYS A 22 13.33 -5.05 1.35
CA LYS A 22 14.45 -5.93 1.74
C LYS A 22 15.48 -5.14 2.56
N ARG A 23 15.92 -3.99 2.05
CA ARG A 23 16.93 -3.16 2.74
C ARG A 23 16.43 -2.65 4.10
N LEU A 24 15.14 -2.31 4.23
CA LEU A 24 14.57 -1.91 5.51
C LEU A 24 14.59 -3.05 6.55
N PHE A 25 14.35 -4.30 6.13
CA PHE A 25 14.48 -5.45 7.03
C PHE A 25 15.94 -5.73 7.41
N GLU A 26 16.87 -5.63 6.47
CA GLU A 26 18.32 -5.76 6.76
C GLU A 26 18.76 -4.73 7.80
N ILE A 27 18.42 -3.46 7.61
CA ILE A 27 18.76 -2.39 8.56
C ILE A 27 18.08 -2.63 9.92
N ALA A 28 16.82 -3.06 9.94
CA ALA A 28 16.14 -3.38 11.19
C ALA A 28 16.87 -4.51 11.95
N ASP A 29 17.37 -5.52 11.23
CA ASP A 29 18.17 -6.60 11.81
C ASP A 29 19.52 -6.10 12.34
N GLU A 30 20.26 -5.33 11.53
CA GLU A 30 21.54 -4.70 11.89
C GLU A 30 21.42 -3.85 13.17
N LEU A 31 20.25 -3.22 13.38
CA LEU A 31 19.95 -2.37 14.54
C LEU A 31 19.21 -3.11 15.67
N ASN A 32 19.06 -4.43 15.62
CA ASN A 32 18.33 -5.25 16.60
C ASN A 32 16.87 -4.79 16.85
N CYS A 33 16.24 -4.22 15.83
CA CYS A 33 14.86 -3.76 15.87
C CYS A 33 13.89 -4.84 15.40
N THR A 34 12.87 -5.16 16.22
CA THR A 34 11.84 -6.15 15.85
C THR A 34 10.63 -5.53 15.14
N LYS A 35 10.56 -4.21 15.03
CA LYS A 35 9.42 -3.48 14.47
C LYS A 35 9.87 -2.43 13.46
N LEU A 36 9.16 -2.37 12.33
CA LEU A 36 9.36 -1.38 11.28
C LEU A 36 8.11 -0.53 11.12
N ALA A 37 8.19 0.75 11.49
CA ALA A 37 7.11 1.71 11.33
C ALA A 37 7.14 2.32 9.93
N LEU A 38 6.04 2.18 9.18
CA LEU A 38 5.89 2.77 7.84
C LEU A 38 4.76 3.78 7.86
N GLY A 39 5.00 4.97 7.28
CA GLY A 39 4.04 6.09 7.23
C GLY A 39 2.86 5.90 6.28
N HIS A 40 2.44 4.67 6.01
CA HIS A 40 1.28 4.40 5.17
C HIS A 40 -0.01 4.84 5.86
N HIS A 41 -0.84 5.59 5.15
CA HIS A 41 -2.09 6.14 5.66
C HIS A 41 -3.33 5.43 5.08
N LYS A 42 -4.53 5.87 5.47
CA LYS A 42 -5.80 5.26 5.04
C LYS A 42 -5.92 5.18 3.52
N ASP A 43 -5.58 6.26 2.84
CA ASP A 43 -5.63 6.32 1.37
C ASP A 43 -4.67 5.31 0.72
N ASP A 44 -3.46 5.10 1.25
CA ASP A 44 -2.54 4.07 0.73
C ASP A 44 -3.11 2.65 0.81
N ILE A 45 -3.86 2.36 1.88
CA ILE A 45 -4.50 1.06 2.09
C ILE A 45 -5.63 0.88 1.07
N ILE A 46 -6.43 1.91 0.83
CA ILE A 46 -7.47 1.87 -0.20
C ILE A 46 -6.86 1.76 -1.59
N GLU A 47 -5.85 2.57 -1.92
CA GLU A 47 -5.13 2.48 -3.19
C GLU A 47 -4.57 1.07 -3.41
N THR A 48 -4.01 0.44 -2.38
CA THR A 48 -3.48 -0.92 -2.48
C THR A 48 -4.58 -1.94 -2.77
N LEU A 49 -5.75 -1.81 -2.13
CA LEU A 49 -6.91 -2.67 -2.44
C LEU A 49 -7.25 -2.60 -3.94
N PHE A 50 -7.41 -1.40 -4.48
CA PHE A 50 -7.78 -1.23 -5.88
C PHE A 50 -6.66 -1.64 -6.84
N MET A 51 -5.40 -1.40 -6.48
CA MET A 51 -4.26 -1.90 -7.25
C MET A 51 -4.31 -3.43 -7.35
N ASN A 52 -4.59 -4.12 -6.24
CA ASN A 52 -4.63 -5.57 -6.22
C ASN A 52 -5.85 -6.12 -6.98
N MET A 53 -7.02 -5.49 -6.82
CA MET A 53 -8.22 -5.86 -7.58
C MET A 53 -8.03 -5.68 -9.10
N CYS A 54 -7.47 -4.54 -9.53
CA CYS A 54 -7.37 -4.21 -10.96
C CYS A 54 -6.17 -4.84 -11.66
N TYR A 55 -5.07 -5.13 -10.95
CA TYR A 55 -3.81 -5.54 -11.58
C TYR A 55 -3.22 -6.85 -11.03
N ALA A 56 -3.70 -7.37 -9.91
CA ALA A 56 -3.26 -8.64 -9.34
C ALA A 56 -4.38 -9.70 -9.28
N GLY A 57 -5.64 -9.32 -9.55
CA GLY A 57 -6.78 -10.25 -9.57
C GLY A 57 -7.18 -10.76 -8.17
N GLU A 58 -6.80 -10.05 -7.11
CA GLU A 58 -7.09 -10.45 -5.73
C GLU A 58 -7.72 -9.32 -4.91
N ILE A 59 -8.55 -9.70 -3.94
CA ILE A 59 -9.11 -8.78 -2.95
C ILE A 59 -8.21 -8.85 -1.71
N SER A 60 -7.17 -8.03 -1.70
CA SER A 60 -6.21 -7.96 -0.61
C SER A 60 -5.72 -6.52 -0.42
N THR A 61 -5.24 -6.20 0.78
CA THR A 61 -4.64 -4.89 1.07
C THR A 61 -3.57 -5.01 2.16
N MET A 62 -2.99 -3.88 2.57
CA MET A 62 -2.09 -3.77 3.70
C MET A 62 -2.84 -3.78 5.03
N LYS A 63 -2.35 -4.56 6.00
CA LYS A 63 -2.87 -4.57 7.38
C LYS A 63 -2.17 -3.49 8.23
N PRO A 64 -2.84 -2.89 9.24
CA PRO A 64 -2.19 -1.95 10.16
C PRO A 64 -0.97 -2.55 10.88
N SER A 65 -1.03 -3.84 11.20
CA SER A 65 0.10 -4.63 11.72
C SER A 65 0.21 -5.92 10.92
N GLN A 66 1.44 -6.28 10.53
CA GLN A 66 1.72 -7.50 9.77
C GLN A 66 3.05 -8.09 10.21
N SER A 67 3.01 -9.35 10.64
CA SER A 67 4.18 -10.15 10.99
C SER A 67 4.84 -10.74 9.74
N PHE A 68 6.17 -10.81 9.74
CA PHE A 68 7.01 -11.38 8.70
C PHE A 68 8.07 -12.30 9.31
N PHE A 69 8.56 -13.25 8.52
CA PHE A 69 9.63 -14.19 8.90
C PHE A 69 9.34 -14.87 10.25
N GLU A 70 8.18 -15.54 10.33
CA GLU A 70 7.76 -16.30 11.52
C GLU A 70 7.73 -15.49 12.82
N GLY A 71 7.49 -14.17 12.73
CA GLY A 71 7.44 -13.30 13.90
C GLY A 71 8.71 -12.50 14.18
N ARG A 72 9.79 -12.72 13.44
CA ARG A 72 11.06 -11.98 13.62
C ARG A 72 10.87 -10.47 13.45
N PHE A 73 10.07 -10.05 12.46
CA PHE A 73 9.80 -8.65 12.23
C PHE A 73 8.30 -8.37 12.14
N THR A 74 7.88 -7.24 12.71
CA THR A 74 6.51 -6.73 12.57
C THR A 74 6.51 -5.37 11.87
N VAL A 75 5.85 -5.27 10.72
CA VAL A 75 5.57 -3.99 10.09
C VAL A 75 4.34 -3.38 10.74
N ILE A 76 4.48 -2.16 11.26
CA ILE A 76 3.37 -1.37 11.81
C ILE A 76 3.12 -0.13 10.94
N ARG A 77 1.85 0.26 10.81
CA ARG A 77 1.40 1.42 10.06
C ARG A 77 0.55 2.31 10.97
N PRO A 78 1.17 3.15 11.81
CA PRO A 78 0.46 3.93 12.82
C PRO A 78 -0.61 4.86 12.23
N LEU A 79 -0.41 5.30 10.98
CA LEU A 79 -1.31 6.21 10.27
C LEU A 79 -2.40 5.50 9.45
N ALA A 80 -2.53 4.17 9.56
CA ALA A 80 -3.46 3.36 8.75
C ALA A 80 -4.93 3.84 8.76
N TYR A 81 -5.33 4.56 9.80
CA TYR A 81 -6.69 5.09 9.97
C TYR A 81 -6.80 6.60 9.75
N ALA A 82 -5.69 7.29 9.50
CA ALA A 82 -5.65 8.73 9.24
C ALA A 82 -5.80 9.02 7.75
N ASP A 83 -6.59 10.04 7.42
CA ASP A 83 -6.73 10.53 6.04
C ASP A 83 -5.51 11.37 5.64
N GLU A 84 -5.09 11.26 4.38
CA GLU A 84 -3.96 12.02 3.82
C GLU A 84 -4.10 13.54 4.07
N ASP A 85 -5.30 14.09 3.89
CA ASP A 85 -5.56 15.52 4.10
C ASP A 85 -5.36 15.95 5.57
N SER A 86 -5.70 15.07 6.52
CA SER A 86 -5.49 15.34 7.94
C SER A 86 -4.01 15.34 8.30
N ILE A 87 -3.24 14.41 7.72
CA ILE A 87 -1.79 14.33 7.89
C ILE A 87 -1.13 15.58 7.31
N LYS A 88 -1.52 16.01 6.09
CA LYS A 88 -1.00 17.23 5.46
C LYS A 88 -1.28 18.47 6.28
N ARG A 89 -2.52 18.65 6.75
CA ARG A 89 -2.88 19.79 7.62
C ARG A 89 -2.07 19.81 8.91
N PHE A 90 -1.86 18.64 9.53
CA PHE A 90 -1.05 18.52 10.73
C PHE A 90 0.42 18.87 10.47
N ALA A 91 1.01 18.32 9.40
CA ALA A 91 2.40 18.58 9.02
C ALA A 91 2.65 20.07 8.76
N HIS A 92 1.74 20.74 8.05
CA HIS A 92 1.79 22.19 7.82
C HIS A 92 1.67 22.99 9.12
N ALA A 93 0.73 22.61 10.00
CA ALA A 93 0.55 23.30 11.29
C ALA A 93 1.76 23.15 12.23
N MET A 94 2.53 22.06 12.09
CA MET A 94 3.73 21.79 12.87
C MET A 94 5.03 22.21 12.18
N ASP A 95 4.94 22.87 11.03
CA ASP A 95 6.08 23.31 10.22
C ASP A 95 7.08 22.17 9.91
N PHE A 96 6.56 20.99 9.60
CA PHE A 96 7.40 19.85 9.22
C PHE A 96 7.97 20.02 7.81
N PRO A 97 9.21 19.59 7.56
CA PRO A 97 9.84 19.71 6.25
C PRO A 97 9.11 18.86 5.20
N GLU A 98 8.81 19.45 4.05
CA GLU A 98 8.27 18.74 2.89
C GLU A 98 9.41 18.18 2.02
N PHE A 99 9.38 16.88 1.76
CA PHE A 99 10.34 16.22 0.88
C PHE A 99 9.69 15.88 -0.47
N ALA A 100 10.22 16.44 -1.55
CA ALA A 100 9.83 16.04 -2.89
C ALA A 100 10.35 14.63 -3.21
N ASN A 101 9.48 13.78 -3.76
CA ASN A 101 9.87 12.43 -4.16
C ASN A 101 10.87 12.49 -5.34
N PRO A 102 12.12 12.02 -5.19
CA PRO A 102 13.14 12.13 -6.25
C PRO A 102 12.95 11.10 -7.37
N CYS A 103 11.95 10.21 -7.29
CA CYS A 103 11.78 9.13 -8.25
C CYS A 103 11.36 9.64 -9.64
N PRO A 104 12.14 9.36 -10.71
CA PRO A 104 11.87 9.88 -12.05
C PRO A 104 10.62 9.27 -12.71
N THR A 105 10.20 8.07 -12.30
CA THR A 105 8.99 7.40 -12.82
C THR A 105 7.77 7.58 -11.91
N SER A 106 7.81 8.50 -10.95
CA SER A 106 6.71 8.75 -10.02
C SER A 106 5.48 9.40 -10.68
N ARG A 107 5.69 10.21 -11.72
CA ARG A 107 4.65 11.06 -12.34
C ARG A 107 3.64 10.32 -13.21
N VAL A 108 3.99 9.16 -13.76
CA VAL A 108 3.08 8.35 -14.59
C VAL A 108 3.13 6.91 -14.09
N SER A 109 2.18 6.56 -13.22
CA SER A 109 2.08 5.22 -12.66
C SER A 109 0.63 4.75 -12.55
N LYS A 110 0.43 3.43 -12.56
CA LYS A 110 -0.88 2.79 -12.29
C LYS A 110 -1.48 3.26 -10.97
N ARG A 111 -0.63 3.47 -9.95
CA ARG A 111 -1.04 4.01 -8.64
C ARG A 111 -1.62 5.43 -8.77
N GLN A 112 -1.00 6.29 -9.56
CA GLN A 112 -1.52 7.65 -9.81
C GLN A 112 -2.89 7.63 -10.52
N ALA A 113 -3.08 6.70 -11.46
CA ALA A 113 -4.37 6.51 -12.13
C ALA A 113 -5.46 6.06 -11.14
N VAL A 114 -5.17 5.07 -10.28
CA VAL A 114 -6.08 4.61 -9.22
C VAL A 114 -6.40 5.74 -8.23
N LYS A 115 -5.39 6.49 -7.77
CA LYS A 115 -5.60 7.65 -6.90
C LYS A 115 -6.53 8.68 -7.53
N SER A 116 -6.30 9.01 -8.80
CA SER A 116 -7.13 9.98 -9.53
C SER A 116 -8.57 9.51 -9.73
N MET A 117 -8.78 8.20 -9.93
CA MET A 117 -10.11 7.59 -9.98
C MET A 117 -10.82 7.68 -8.62
N LEU A 118 -10.13 7.32 -7.53
CA LEU A 118 -10.67 7.37 -6.17
C LEU A 118 -11.05 8.78 -5.75
N GLU A 119 -10.22 9.78 -6.05
CA GLU A 119 -10.52 11.19 -5.77
C GLU A 119 -11.81 11.67 -6.47
N LYS A 120 -12.05 11.24 -7.71
CA LYS A 120 -13.32 11.55 -8.41
C LYS A 120 -14.52 10.93 -7.70
N LEU A 121 -14.39 9.69 -7.21
CA LEU A 121 -15.44 9.02 -6.43
C LEU A 121 -15.67 9.73 -5.09
N TYR A 122 -14.62 10.13 -4.38
CA TYR A 122 -14.77 10.82 -3.09
C TYR A 122 -15.45 12.18 -3.23
N ARG A 123 -15.21 12.88 -4.34
CA ARG A 123 -15.88 14.16 -4.65
C ARG A 123 -17.36 13.99 -4.94
N SER A 124 -17.78 12.88 -5.55
CA SER A 124 -19.20 12.64 -5.82
C SER A 124 -19.98 12.30 -4.55
N ASN A 125 -19.36 11.58 -3.59
CA ASN A 125 -19.95 11.34 -2.29
C ASN A 125 -18.87 11.11 -1.21
N LYS A 126 -18.81 12.03 -0.23
CA LYS A 126 -17.82 12.00 0.87
C LYS A 126 -17.88 10.72 1.71
N LYS A 127 -19.00 9.98 1.72
CA LYS A 127 -19.13 8.70 2.44
C LYS A 127 -18.38 7.54 1.77
N ILE A 128 -18.05 7.65 0.49
CA ILE A 128 -17.46 6.54 -0.28
C ILE A 128 -16.12 6.09 0.32
N LYS A 129 -15.22 7.01 0.69
CA LYS A 129 -13.93 6.67 1.30
C LYS A 129 -14.10 5.80 2.55
N GLY A 130 -14.96 6.22 3.46
CA GLY A 130 -15.28 5.49 4.69
C GLY A 130 -15.94 4.14 4.43
N ASN A 131 -16.86 4.08 3.47
CA ASN A 131 -17.55 2.85 3.09
C ASN A 131 -16.59 1.80 2.51
N ILE A 132 -15.70 2.22 1.60
CA ILE A 132 -14.64 1.37 1.04
C ILE A 132 -13.71 0.89 2.17
N PHE A 133 -13.26 1.78 3.03
CA PHE A 133 -12.36 1.37 4.11
C PHE A 133 -13.02 0.36 5.06
N ARG A 134 -14.30 0.59 5.41
CA ARG A 134 -15.08 -0.34 6.24
C ARG A 134 -15.28 -1.69 5.56
N SER A 135 -15.56 -1.72 4.26
CA SER A 135 -15.86 -2.95 3.53
C SER A 135 -14.71 -3.97 3.57
N MET A 136 -13.46 -3.50 3.68
CA MET A 136 -12.27 -4.36 3.80
C MET A 136 -12.29 -5.28 5.04
N SER A 137 -13.06 -4.93 6.07
CA SER A 137 -13.26 -5.76 7.27
C SER A 137 -14.67 -6.36 7.37
N HIS A 138 -15.55 -6.07 6.41
CA HIS A 138 -16.97 -6.43 6.43
C HIS A 138 -17.36 -7.18 5.14
N VAL A 139 -16.61 -8.24 4.82
CA VAL A 139 -16.86 -9.06 3.62
C VAL A 139 -17.95 -10.09 3.90
N ARG A 140 -19.02 -10.10 3.12
CA ARG A 140 -20.06 -11.14 3.18
C ARG A 140 -19.66 -12.32 2.30
N SER A 141 -18.87 -13.24 2.84
CA SER A 141 -18.30 -14.37 2.08
C SER A 141 -19.33 -15.22 1.34
N SER A 142 -20.57 -15.34 1.85
CA SER A 142 -21.65 -16.07 1.18
C SER A 142 -22.13 -15.44 -0.13
N TYR A 143 -21.82 -14.17 -0.37
CA TYR A 143 -22.14 -13.42 -1.60
C TYR A 143 -20.92 -13.24 -2.51
N MET A 144 -19.82 -13.95 -2.23
CA MET A 144 -18.61 -13.96 -3.06
C MET A 144 -18.60 -15.18 -3.96
N LEU A 145 -17.90 -15.08 -5.10
CA LEU A 145 -17.61 -16.23 -5.94
C LEU A 145 -16.83 -17.27 -5.14
N LYS A 146 -17.19 -18.55 -5.27
CA LYS A 146 -16.44 -19.64 -4.63
C LYS A 146 -15.08 -19.77 -5.34
N PRO A 147 -13.99 -20.05 -4.60
CA PRO A 147 -12.73 -20.43 -5.23
C PRO A 147 -12.98 -21.68 -6.08
N GLU A 148 -12.49 -21.70 -7.32
CA GLU A 148 -12.44 -22.95 -8.07
C GLU A 148 -11.55 -23.94 -7.31
N ILE A 149 -12.09 -25.10 -6.96
CA ILE A 149 -11.29 -26.21 -6.46
C ILE A 149 -10.48 -26.70 -7.66
N ARG A 150 -9.26 -26.17 -7.83
CA ARG A 150 -8.28 -26.80 -8.71
C ARG A 150 -7.88 -28.11 -8.05
N ASN A 151 -8.51 -29.21 -8.50
CA ASN A 151 -8.00 -30.55 -8.23
C ASN A 151 -6.55 -30.58 -8.72
N SER A 152 -5.61 -30.64 -7.78
CA SER A 152 -4.23 -30.99 -8.06
C SER A 152 -4.27 -32.37 -8.71
N LYS A 153 -4.09 -32.43 -10.03
CA LYS A 153 -3.84 -33.70 -10.70
C LYS A 153 -2.58 -34.30 -10.07
N SER A 154 -2.71 -35.54 -9.62
CA SER A 154 -1.63 -36.44 -9.23
C SER A 154 -0.56 -36.54 -10.32
#